data_AF-A0A7K8SB44-F1
#
_entry.id   AF-A0A7K8SB44-F1
#
_cell.length_a   1.000
_cell.length_b   1.000
_cell.length_c   1.000
_cell.angle_alpha   90.00
_cell.angle_beta   90.00
_cell.angle_gamma   90.00
#
_symmetry.space_group_name_H-M   'P 1'
#
loop_
_entity.id
_entity.type
_entity.pdbx_description
1 polymer ?
#
loop_
_entity_poly.entity_id
_entity_poly.type
_entity_poly.pdbx_seq_one_letter_code
_entity_poly.pdbx_strand_id
1 'polypeptide(L)' 'LSREERRRRRRATAKYRTAHATRERIRVEAFNVAFAELRRLLPTLPPDKKLSKIEILRLAICYISYLNHVLDV' A
#
# COMPACT_ATOMS: atom_id res chain seq x y z
N LEU A 1 11.13 8.88 -38.03
CA LEU A 1 11.02 8.42 -36.62
C LEU A 1 10.18 7.16 -36.57
N SER A 2 10.77 6.07 -36.10
CA SER A 2 10.06 4.83 -35.80
C SER A 2 8.97 5.08 -34.75
N ARG A 3 7.97 4.19 -34.71
CA ARG A 3 6.91 4.26 -33.67
C ARG A 3 7.51 4.23 -32.26
N GLU A 4 8.63 3.55 -32.07
CA GLU A 4 9.30 3.43 -30.79
C GLU A 4 10.00 4.74 -30.37
N GLU A 5 10.70 5.40 -31.29
CA GLU A 5 11.35 6.69 -31.03
C GLU A 5 10.34 7.77 -30.64
N ARG A 6 9.17 7.78 -31.27
CA ARG A 6 8.07 8.70 -30.90
C ARG A 6 7.58 8.44 -29.46
N ARG A 7 7.46 7.17 -29.04
CA ARG A 7 7.08 6.81 -27.66
C ARG A 7 8.15 7.21 -26.67
N ARG A 8 9.44 6.98 -26.97
CA ARG A 8 10.57 7.37 -26.12
C ARG A 8 10.60 8.89 -25.93
N ARG A 9 10.51 9.68 -27.01
CA ARG A 9 10.45 11.16 -26.93
C ARG A 9 9.27 11.64 -26.08
N ARG A 10 8.07 11.07 -26.26
CA ARG A 10 6.90 11.41 -25.42
C ARG A 10 7.15 11.13 -23.94
N ARG A 11 7.70 9.96 -23.61
CA ARG A 11 8.00 9.57 -22.23
C ARG A 11 9.07 10.46 -21.58
N ALA A 12 10.00 10.98 -22.38
CA ALA A 12 11.03 11.92 -21.95
C ALA A 12 10.54 13.37 -21.80
N THR A 13 9.27 13.67 -22.10
CA THR A 13 8.72 15.01 -21.82
C THR A 13 8.48 15.21 -20.33
N ALA A 14 8.73 16.41 -19.81
CA ALA A 14 8.43 16.76 -18.43
C ALA A 14 6.95 16.53 -18.10
N LYS A 15 6.04 16.94 -19.00
CA LYS A 15 4.59 16.72 -18.87
C LYS A 15 4.24 15.24 -18.65
N TYR A 16 4.82 14.33 -19.43
CA TYR A 16 4.59 12.89 -19.24
C TYR A 16 5.13 12.39 -17.90
N ARG A 17 6.37 12.76 -17.56
CA ARG A 17 7.00 12.32 -16.30
C ARG A 17 6.22 12.81 -15.08
N THR A 18 5.84 14.08 -15.03
CA THR A 18 5.05 14.64 -13.94
C THR A 18 3.69 13.96 -13.84
N ALA A 19 2.96 13.81 -14.95
CA ALA A 19 1.67 13.12 -14.94
C ALA A 19 1.79 11.64 -14.51
N HIS A 20 2.90 10.97 -14.81
CA HIS A 20 3.15 9.61 -14.34
C HIS A 20 3.49 9.57 -12.84
N ALA A 21 4.36 10.46 -12.37
CA ALA A 21 4.71 10.58 -10.96
C ALA A 21 3.48 10.91 -10.09
N THR A 22 2.61 11.82 -10.54
CA THR A 22 1.35 12.15 -9.85
C THR A 22 0.44 10.94 -9.73
N ARG A 23 0.27 10.17 -10.81
CA ARG A 23 -0.55 8.94 -10.80
C ARG A 23 0.00 7.91 -9.83
N GLU A 24 1.32 7.72 -9.82
CA GLU A 24 1.95 6.76 -8.91
C GLU A 24 1.85 7.22 -7.45
N ARG A 25 1.99 8.52 -7.18
CA ARG A 25 1.78 9.09 -5.85
C ARG A 25 0.36 8.81 -5.34
N ILE A 26 -0.67 9.05 -6.18
CA ILE A 26 -2.07 8.77 -5.83
C ILE A 26 -2.27 7.27 -5.55
N ARG A 27 -1.69 6.39 -6.38
CA ARG A 27 -1.75 4.94 -6.17
C ARG A 27 -1.15 4.52 -4.83
N VAL A 28 0.01 5.07 -4.48
CA VAL A 28 0.70 4.79 -3.21
C VAL A 28 -0.06 5.39 -2.02
N GLU A 29 -0.66 6.56 -2.17
CA GLU A 29 -1.50 7.19 -1.15
C GLU A 29 -2.72 6.33 -0.85
N ALA A 30 -3.45 5.87 -1.87
CA ALA A 30 -4.56 4.94 -1.70
C ALA A 30 -4.15 3.63 -1.01
N PHE A 31 -2.98 3.09 -1.37
CA PHE A 31 -2.42 1.92 -0.69
C PHE A 31 -2.14 2.20 0.79
N ASN A 32 -1.54 3.34 1.12
CA ASN A 32 -1.20 3.69 2.50
C ASN A 32 -2.45 3.95 3.35
N VAL A 33 -3.52 4.52 2.78
CA VAL A 33 -4.83 4.66 3.45
C VAL A 33 -5.40 3.29 3.82
N ALA A 34 -5.44 2.35 2.87
CA ALA A 34 -5.89 0.98 3.14
C ALA A 34 -5.02 0.29 4.23
N PHE A 35 -3.71 0.56 4.22
CA PHE A 35 -2.78 0.03 5.23
C PHE A 35 -3.02 0.60 6.63
N ALA A 36 -3.38 1.88 6.72
CA ALA A 36 -3.73 2.54 7.98
C ALA A 36 -5.05 2.00 8.54
N GLU A 37 -6.05 1.78 7.68
CA GLU A 37 -7.31 1.14 8.09
C GLU A 37 -7.08 -0.27 8.63
N LEU A 38 -6.25 -1.07 7.95
CA LEU A 38 -5.88 -2.39 8.46
C LEU A 38 -5.19 -2.28 9.83
N ARG A 39 -4.22 -1.37 10.00
CA ARG A 39 -3.51 -1.17 11.28
C ARG A 39 -4.47 -0.83 12.42
N ARG A 40 -5.52 -0.05 12.16
CA ARG A 40 -6.50 0.37 13.17
C ARG A 40 -7.30 -0.80 13.76
N LEU A 41 -7.47 -1.87 12.99
CA LEU A 41 -8.17 -3.08 13.41
C LEU A 41 -7.30 -4.03 14.24
N LEU A 42 -5.97 -3.84 14.26
CA LEU A 42 -5.05 -4.77 14.89
C LEU A 42 -4.82 -4.43 16.37
N PRO A 43 -4.90 -5.44 17.27
CA PRO A 43 -4.64 -5.23 18.68
C PRO A 43 -3.13 -5.04 18.93
N THR A 44 -2.76 -3.96 19.65
CA THR A 44 -1.37 -3.70 20.06
C THR A 44 -1.29 -3.13 21.47
N LEU A 45 -0.18 -3.41 22.15
CA LEU A 45 0.18 -2.77 23.42
C LEU A 45 1.56 -2.08 23.28
N PRO A 46 1.66 -0.75 23.48
CA PRO A 46 0.55 0.20 23.64
C PRO A 46 -0.31 0.33 22.35
N PRO A 47 -1.53 0.89 22.43
CA PRO A 47 -2.42 1.02 21.27
C PRO A 47 -1.82 1.78 20.08
N ASP A 48 -0.92 2.73 20.36
CA ASP A 48 -0.23 3.59 19.40
C ASP A 48 1.13 3.02 18.93
N LYS A 49 1.45 1.77 19.27
CA LYS A 49 2.68 1.11 18.82
C LYS A 49 2.84 1.24 17.30
N LYS A 50 3.94 1.86 16.86
CA LYS A 50 4.27 1.95 15.44
C LYS A 50 4.64 0.55 14.92
N LEU A 51 3.99 0.13 13.85
CA LEU A 51 4.25 -1.13 13.16
C LEU A 51 4.73 -0.83 11.74
N SER A 52 5.74 -1.57 11.28
CA SER A 52 6.14 -1.61 9.89
C SER A 52 5.08 -2.32 9.02
N LYS A 53 5.20 -2.16 7.69
CA LYS A 53 4.25 -2.77 6.76
C LYS A 53 4.18 -4.29 6.90
N ILE A 54 5.33 -4.95 7.07
CA ILE A 54 5.40 -6.40 7.22
C ILE A 54 4.81 -6.87 8.56
N GLU A 55 5.01 -6.12 9.65
CA GLU A 55 4.45 -6.45 10.95
C GLU A 55 2.93 -6.39 10.95
N ILE A 56 2.33 -5.36 10.31
CA ILE A 56 0.87 -5.24 10.15
C ILE A 56 0.31 -6.47 9.43
N LEU A 57 0.92 -6.90 8.32
CA LEU A 57 0.45 -8.07 7.58
C LEU A 57 0.53 -9.35 8.40
N ARG A 58 1.66 -9.57 9.09
CA ARG A 58 1.85 -10.76 9.93
C ARG A 58 0.88 -10.77 11.11
N LEU A 59 0.66 -9.63 11.76
CA LEU A 59 -0.26 -9.49 12.87
C LEU A 59 -1.71 -9.65 12.42
N ALA A 60 -2.09 -9.15 11.24
CA ALA A 60 -3.41 -9.37 10.66
C ALA A 60 -3.70 -10.86 10.44
N ILE A 61 -2.76 -11.60 9.85
CA ILE A 61 -2.89 -13.05 9.65
C ILE A 61 -3.06 -13.76 11.00
N CYS A 62 -2.20 -13.44 11.97
CA CYS A 62 -2.27 -14.01 13.31
C CYS A 62 -3.62 -13.71 14.00
N TYR A 63 -4.11 -12.48 13.87
CA TYR A 63 -5.34 -12.05 14.52
C TYR A 63 -6.58 -12.71 13.89
N ILE A 64 -6.63 -12.85 12.57
CA ILE A 64 -7.69 -13.62 11.90
C ILE A 64 -7.69 -15.08 12.39
N SER A 65 -6.52 -15.73 12.44
CA SER A 65 -6.42 -17.11 12.96
C SER A 65 -6.86 -17.23 14.41
N TYR A 66 -6.49 -16.26 15.26
CA TYR A 66 -6.89 -16.21 16.65
C TYR A 66 -8.42 -16.08 16.79
N LEU A 67 -9.04 -15.15 16.05
CA LEU A 67 -10.49 -14.97 16.09
C LEU A 67 -11.24 -16.21 15.62
N ASN A 68 -10.78 -16.87 14.56
CA ASN A 68 -11.37 -18.13 14.11
C ASN A 68 -11.29 -19.21 15.20
N HIS A 69 -10.14 -19.36 15.85
CA HIS A 69 -9.99 -20.32 16.96
C HIS A 69 -10.93 -20.01 18.13
N VAL A 70 -11.14 -18.73 18.47
CA VAL A 70 -12.07 -18.32 19.54
C VAL A 70 -13.53 -18.63 19.18
N LEU A 71 -13.89 -18.62 17.89
CA LEU A 71 -15.25 -18.91 17.43
C LEU A 71 -15.54 -20.41 17.25
N ASP A 72 -14.52 -21.22 16.99
CA ASP A 72 -14.62 -22.67 16.83
C ASP A 72 -14.67 -23.42 18.17
N VAL A 73 -14.41 -22.73 19.29
CA VAL A 73 -14.49 -23.22 20.67
C VAL A 73 -15.81 -22.80 21.30
#